data_AF-A0AAD6TUV9-F1
#
_entry.id   AF-A0AAD6TUV9-F1
#
_cell.length_a   1.000
_cell.length_b   1.000
_cell.length_c   1.000
_cell.angle_alpha   90.00
_cell.angle_beta   90.00
_cell.angle_gamma   90.00
#
_symmetry.space_group_name_H-M   'P 1'
#
loop_
_entity.id
_entity.type
_entity.pdbx_description
1 polymer ?
#
loop_
_entity_poly.entity_id
_entity_poly.type
_entity_poly.pdbx_seq_one_letter_code
_entity_poly.pdbx_strand_id
1 'polypeptide(L)'
;MLALSTGRSVNRTIDDVHGDSATGIRVQYLPNKAPTNEGSLWINRTSCAGCTSVPDSRFAIQNTWSAARYTADIGSMSVGIKFSGRAIYVFFILPNFDASSGLVGVVRCNFFIDGVAVGKFTHDSDDSNQFAYNVLVYQNTTITDGDHVLLIKTTGTDPAIIIFDYALYTYDA
;
A
#
# COMPACT_ATOMS: atom_id res chain seq x y z
N MET A 1 31.06 -5.62 -29.22
CA MET A 1 30.11 -4.60 -29.69
C MET A 1 28.86 -4.76 -28.84
N LEU A 2 28.73 -3.96 -27.78
CA LEU A 2 27.54 -3.98 -26.91
C LEU A 2 26.48 -3.10 -27.59
N ALA A 3 25.42 -3.71 -28.11
CA ALA A 3 24.25 -2.97 -28.56
C ALA A 3 23.51 -2.46 -27.32
N LEU A 4 23.59 -1.16 -27.05
CA LEU A 4 22.71 -0.50 -26.09
C LEU A 4 21.34 -0.36 -26.75
N SER A 5 20.40 -1.20 -26.37
CA SER A 5 18.98 -0.99 -26.65
C SER A 5 18.52 0.22 -25.83
N THR A 6 18.13 1.31 -26.49
CA THR A 6 17.50 2.46 -25.84
C THR A 6 16.01 2.17 -25.68
N GLY A 7 15.64 1.35 -24.69
CA GLY A 7 14.25 1.14 -24.32
C GLY A 7 13.63 2.43 -23.78
N ARG A 8 12.34 2.65 -24.07
CA ARG A 8 11.62 3.82 -23.54
C ARG A 8 11.11 3.46 -22.14
N SER A 9 11.55 4.18 -21.12
CA SER A 9 11.01 3.96 -19.77
C SER A 9 9.54 4.41 -19.70
N VAL A 10 8.66 3.50 -19.28
CA VAL A 10 7.20 3.71 -19.17
C VAL A 10 6.74 3.30 -17.77
N ASN A 11 5.77 4.03 -17.22
CA ASN A 11 5.13 3.68 -15.95
C ASN A 11 3.86 2.85 -16.17
N ARG A 12 3.68 1.83 -15.33
CA ARG A 12 2.44 1.06 -15.22
C ARG A 12 1.89 1.12 -13.81
N THR A 13 0.58 1.08 -13.71
CA THR A 13 -0.15 1.15 -12.44
C THR A 13 -0.44 -0.24 -11.92
N ILE A 14 -0.32 -0.42 -10.61
CA ILE A 14 -0.84 -1.54 -9.85
C ILE A 14 -1.84 -0.97 -8.86
N ASP A 15 -3.11 -1.22 -9.15
CA ASP A 15 -4.25 -0.77 -8.36
C ASP A 15 -4.51 -1.73 -7.18
N ASP A 16 -5.01 -1.20 -6.07
CA ASP A 16 -5.26 -1.97 -4.85
C ASP A 16 -6.28 -3.11 -5.04
N VAL A 17 -7.32 -2.93 -5.87
CA VAL A 17 -8.36 -3.92 -6.14
C VAL A 17 -8.15 -4.60 -7.49
N HIS A 18 -7.87 -3.81 -8.52
CA HIS A 18 -7.81 -4.24 -9.90
C HIS A 18 -6.45 -4.84 -10.29
N GLY A 19 -5.41 -4.60 -9.49
CA GLY A 19 -4.08 -5.16 -9.71
C GLY A 19 -3.29 -4.45 -10.79
N ASP A 20 -2.28 -5.14 -11.31
CA ASP A 20 -1.39 -4.63 -12.37
C ASP A 20 -2.17 -4.40 -13.67
N SER A 21 -2.13 -3.16 -14.15
CA SER A 21 -2.71 -2.71 -15.43
C SER A 21 -2.29 -3.53 -16.65
N ALA A 22 -1.12 -4.18 -16.63
CA ALA A 22 -0.65 -4.99 -17.75
C ALA A 22 -1.00 -6.48 -17.65
N THR A 23 -0.96 -7.05 -16.44
CA THR A 23 -1.07 -8.51 -16.24
C THR A 23 -2.36 -8.94 -15.56
N GLY A 24 -3.07 -8.00 -14.91
CA GLY A 24 -4.23 -8.27 -14.07
C GLY A 24 -3.89 -8.99 -12.75
N ILE A 25 -2.60 -9.18 -12.44
CA ILE A 25 -2.17 -9.79 -11.18
C ILE A 25 -2.56 -8.84 -10.03
N ARG A 26 -3.37 -9.35 -9.11
CA ARG A 26 -3.86 -8.57 -7.96
C ARG A 26 -2.87 -8.51 -6.82
N VAL A 27 -2.99 -7.46 -6.04
CA VAL A 27 -2.28 -7.28 -4.78
C VAL A 27 -2.69 -8.36 -3.78
N GLN A 28 -1.70 -8.88 -3.05
CA GLN A 28 -1.91 -9.89 -2.02
C GLN A 28 -1.98 -9.24 -0.64
N TYR A 29 -3.10 -9.41 0.05
CA TYR A 29 -3.29 -8.89 1.40
C TYR A 29 -3.28 -10.03 2.43
N LEU A 30 -2.47 -9.89 3.48
CA LEU A 30 -2.36 -10.89 4.55
C LEU A 30 -2.35 -10.26 5.96
N PRO A 31 -2.81 -10.99 6.99
CA PRO A 31 -3.69 -12.14 6.87
C PRO A 31 -5.02 -11.72 6.25
N ASN A 32 -5.71 -12.63 5.56
CA ASN A 32 -6.97 -12.31 4.91
C ASN A 32 -8.13 -12.21 5.91
N LYS A 33 -8.05 -12.87 7.07
CA LYS A 33 -9.08 -12.88 8.12
C LYS A 33 -8.60 -12.19 9.39
N ALA A 34 -9.53 -11.53 10.07
CA ALA A 34 -9.29 -10.99 11.41
C ALA A 34 -9.14 -12.14 12.43
N PRO A 35 -8.36 -11.96 13.51
CA PRO A 35 -8.14 -12.99 14.55
C PRO A 35 -9.43 -13.50 15.21
N THR A 36 -10.47 -12.66 15.28
CA THR A 36 -11.77 -13.00 15.89
C THR A 36 -12.67 -13.86 15.00
N ASN A 37 -12.25 -14.22 13.77
CA ASN A 37 -13.05 -14.90 12.74
C ASN A 37 -14.29 -14.10 12.26
N GLU A 38 -14.40 -12.82 12.59
CA GLU A 38 -15.57 -11.98 12.29
C GLU A 38 -15.59 -11.38 10.88
N GLY A 39 -14.59 -11.68 10.04
CA GLY A 39 -14.57 -11.21 8.65
C GLY A 39 -13.17 -11.07 8.08
N SER A 40 -13.12 -10.39 6.93
CA SER A 40 -11.85 -10.04 6.29
C SER A 40 -11.12 -8.97 7.11
N LEU A 41 -9.81 -9.15 7.34
CA LEU A 41 -9.01 -8.12 8.00
C LEU A 41 -8.86 -6.89 7.10
N TRP A 42 -8.62 -7.15 5.81
CA TRP A 42 -8.52 -6.13 4.79
C TRP A 42 -9.90 -5.82 4.23
N ILE A 43 -10.29 -4.56 4.32
CA ILE A 43 -11.57 -4.03 3.87
C ILE A 43 -11.35 -3.04 2.74
N ASN A 44 -12.39 -2.79 1.97
CA ASN A 44 -12.41 -1.81 0.90
C ASN A 44 -13.72 -1.02 0.98
N ARG A 45 -13.93 -0.10 0.02
CA ARG A 45 -15.14 0.71 -0.06
C ARG A 45 -16.44 -0.09 0.06
N THR A 46 -16.55 -1.27 -0.56
CA THR A 46 -17.81 -2.04 -0.59
C THR A 46 -18.01 -2.90 0.66
N SER A 47 -16.94 -3.29 1.35
CA SER A 47 -17.02 -4.05 2.60
C SER A 47 -17.02 -3.17 3.86
N CYS A 48 -16.83 -1.85 3.75
CA CYS A 48 -16.83 -0.90 4.86
C CYS A 48 -18.23 -0.49 5.36
N ALA A 49 -19.17 -1.44 5.49
CA ALA A 49 -20.50 -1.13 6.01
C ALA A 49 -20.44 -0.80 7.52
N GLY A 50 -20.63 0.47 7.88
CA GLY A 50 -20.59 0.93 9.28
C GLY A 50 -19.26 1.50 9.75
N CYS A 51 -18.30 1.71 8.84
CA CYS A 51 -17.05 2.40 9.16
C CYS A 51 -17.30 3.86 9.59
N THR A 52 -16.75 4.25 10.74
CA THR A 52 -16.90 5.59 11.32
C THR A 52 -16.24 6.68 10.46
N SER A 53 -15.19 6.32 9.73
CA SER A 53 -14.47 7.22 8.82
C SER A 53 -14.03 6.45 7.59
N VAL A 54 -14.28 7.02 6.41
CA VAL A 54 -14.12 6.35 5.12
C VAL A 54 -13.46 7.33 4.14
N PRO A 55 -12.32 6.99 3.52
CA PRO A 55 -11.77 7.81 2.46
C PRO A 55 -12.77 7.96 1.32
N ASP A 56 -13.02 9.20 0.89
CA ASP A 56 -13.75 9.47 -0.35
C ASP A 56 -12.98 8.87 -1.53
N SER A 57 -13.59 7.86 -2.15
CA SER A 57 -12.97 7.09 -3.23
C SER A 57 -12.72 7.93 -4.48
N ARG A 58 -13.40 9.06 -4.66
CA ARG A 58 -13.23 9.91 -5.86
C ARG A 58 -11.82 10.50 -5.98
N PHE A 59 -11.07 10.52 -4.89
CA PHE A 59 -9.68 10.97 -4.85
C PHE A 59 -8.66 9.84 -4.89
N ALA A 60 -9.12 8.59 -4.86
CA ALA A 60 -8.29 7.39 -4.98
C ALA A 60 -8.22 6.93 -6.44
N ILE A 61 -7.15 6.23 -6.80
CA ILE A 61 -6.99 5.69 -8.15
C ILE A 61 -8.09 4.67 -8.43
N GLN A 62 -8.67 4.76 -9.64
CA GLN A 62 -9.81 3.94 -10.08
C GLN A 62 -11.02 3.92 -9.14
N ASN A 63 -11.12 4.86 -8.20
CA ASN A 63 -12.12 4.90 -7.15
C ASN A 63 -12.11 3.69 -6.19
N THR A 64 -10.93 3.11 -5.95
CA THR A 64 -10.74 1.99 -5.02
C THR A 64 -9.64 2.28 -4.01
N TRP A 65 -9.70 1.57 -2.87
CA TRP A 65 -8.67 1.56 -1.84
C TRP A 65 -8.90 0.35 -0.94
N SER A 66 -7.81 -0.14 -0.34
CA SER A 66 -7.81 -1.31 0.53
C SER A 66 -7.11 -0.98 1.83
N ALA A 67 -7.81 -1.19 2.94
CA ALA A 67 -7.37 -0.78 4.26
C ALA A 67 -7.38 -1.93 5.26
N ALA A 68 -6.44 -1.89 6.20
CA ALA A 68 -6.46 -2.72 7.39
C ALA A 68 -5.87 -1.97 8.57
N ARG A 69 -6.47 -2.18 9.74
CA ARG A 69 -5.93 -1.72 11.02
C ARG A 69 -5.13 -2.85 11.65
N TYR A 70 -3.89 -2.55 11.98
CA TYR A 70 -3.03 -3.36 12.82
C TYR A 70 -3.32 -3.13 14.30
N THR A 71 -3.25 -4.20 15.06
CA THR A 71 -3.25 -4.27 16.53
C THR A 71 -2.37 -5.46 16.93
N ALA A 72 -1.89 -5.48 18.18
CA ALA A 72 -0.92 -6.47 18.63
C ALA A 72 -1.41 -7.93 18.50
N ASP A 73 -2.71 -8.17 18.66
CA ASP A 73 -3.36 -9.50 18.52
C ASP A 73 -3.37 -10.03 17.08
N ILE A 74 -3.26 -9.17 16.07
CA ILE A 74 -3.08 -9.57 14.67
C ILE A 74 -1.67 -10.14 14.43
N GLY A 75 -0.68 -9.73 15.23
CA GLY A 75 0.72 -10.13 15.10
C GLY A 75 1.44 -9.42 13.95
N SER A 76 0.95 -9.55 12.71
CA SER A 76 1.46 -8.80 11.55
C SER A 76 0.43 -8.67 10.44
N MET A 77 0.48 -7.58 9.66
CA MET A 77 -0.27 -7.45 8.40
C MET A 77 0.66 -7.03 7.26
N SER A 78 0.30 -7.36 6.03
CA SER A 78 1.12 -7.07 4.86
C SER A 78 0.37 -6.89 3.54
N VAL A 79 0.97 -6.10 2.66
CA VAL A 79 0.60 -5.88 1.26
C VAL A 79 1.73 -6.43 0.38
N GLY A 80 1.42 -7.42 -0.46
CA GLY A 80 2.36 -8.05 -1.39
C GLY A 80 2.05 -7.67 -2.83
N ILE A 81 3.03 -7.13 -3.53
CA ILE A 81 2.91 -6.60 -4.90
C ILE A 81 3.96 -7.29 -5.78
N LYS A 82 3.54 -7.85 -6.91
CA LYS A 82 4.42 -8.38 -7.93
C LYS A 82 4.53 -7.36 -9.06
N PHE A 83 5.74 -7.09 -9.54
CA PHE A 83 5.98 -6.19 -10.65
C PHE A 83 7.21 -6.62 -11.45
N SER A 84 7.29 -6.17 -12.70
CA SER A 84 8.43 -6.42 -13.58
C SER A 84 8.99 -5.09 -14.06
N GLY A 85 10.12 -4.64 -13.52
CA GLY A 85 10.69 -3.35 -13.84
C GLY A 85 11.83 -2.93 -12.93
N ARG A 86 12.31 -1.70 -13.14
CA ARG A 86 13.54 -1.14 -12.55
C ARG A 86 13.31 0.00 -11.55
N ALA A 87 12.06 0.40 -11.37
CA ALA A 87 11.67 1.34 -10.33
C ALA A 87 10.27 1.04 -9.81
N ILE A 88 10.01 1.39 -8.55
CA ILE A 88 8.67 1.32 -7.94
C ILE A 88 8.41 2.55 -7.07
N TYR A 89 7.17 3.01 -7.06
CA TYR A 89 6.64 4.12 -6.28
C TYR A 89 5.33 3.67 -5.64
N VAL A 90 5.17 3.87 -4.34
CA VAL A 90 4.03 3.37 -3.56
C VAL A 90 3.29 4.56 -2.97
N PHE A 91 1.97 4.58 -3.16
CA PHE A 91 1.10 5.67 -2.73
C PHE A 91 0.03 5.18 -1.78
N PHE A 92 -0.06 5.84 -0.63
CA PHE A 92 -1.09 5.59 0.38
C PHE A 92 -2.07 6.76 0.45
N ILE A 93 -3.20 6.48 1.09
CA ILE A 93 -4.07 7.49 1.69
C ILE A 93 -3.72 7.56 3.18
N LEU A 94 -3.37 8.74 3.69
CA LEU A 94 -3.01 8.92 5.10
C LEU A 94 -4.20 9.50 5.88
N PRO A 95 -4.63 8.85 6.98
CA PRO A 95 -5.63 9.41 7.86
C PRO A 95 -5.00 10.36 8.90
N ASN A 96 -5.46 11.61 8.93
CA ASN A 96 -5.05 12.58 9.94
C ASN A 96 -6.18 12.83 10.95
N PHE A 97 -6.53 11.83 11.74
CA PHE A 97 -7.57 11.98 12.77
C PHE A 97 -7.04 12.67 14.02
N ASP A 98 -7.84 13.59 14.57
CA ASP A 98 -7.57 14.21 15.86
C ASP A 98 -7.45 13.16 16.98
N ALA A 99 -6.50 13.37 17.90
CA ALA A 99 -6.22 12.44 19.01
C ALA A 99 -7.45 12.11 19.88
N SER A 100 -8.44 13.01 19.99
CA SER A 100 -9.67 12.81 20.76
C SER A 100 -10.74 11.99 20.03
N SER A 101 -10.58 11.73 18.72
CA SER A 101 -11.55 11.00 17.90
C SER A 101 -11.67 9.51 18.23
N GLY A 102 -10.66 8.94 18.91
CA GLY A 102 -10.55 7.49 19.13
C GLY A 102 -10.19 6.68 17.88
N LEU A 103 -9.98 7.35 16.73
CA LEU A 103 -9.56 6.72 15.48
C LEU A 103 -8.03 6.62 15.39
N VAL A 104 -7.52 5.69 14.59
CA VAL A 104 -6.07 5.54 14.37
C VAL A 104 -5.65 6.37 13.18
N GLY A 105 -4.91 7.45 13.45
CA GLY A 105 -4.27 8.32 12.44
C GLY A 105 -2.78 8.04 12.28
N VAL A 106 -2.35 6.80 12.50
CA VAL A 106 -0.92 6.45 12.54
C VAL A 106 -0.61 5.37 11.51
N VAL A 107 0.42 5.59 10.70
CA VAL A 107 0.92 4.62 9.71
C VAL A 107 2.36 4.27 10.05
N ARG A 108 2.66 2.97 10.18
CA ARG A 108 4.02 2.45 10.40
C ARG A 108 4.22 1.19 9.59
N CYS A 109 5.17 1.19 8.66
CA CYS A 109 5.47 0.01 7.86
C CYS A 109 6.93 -0.05 7.41
N ASN A 110 7.38 -1.26 7.07
CA ASN A 110 8.68 -1.54 6.48
C ASN A 110 8.47 -2.10 5.06
N PHE A 111 9.39 -1.77 4.16
CA PHE A 111 9.39 -2.20 2.77
C PHE A 111 10.49 -3.21 2.54
N PHE A 112 10.16 -4.28 1.81
CA PHE A 112 11.09 -5.32 1.42
C PHE A 112 10.95 -5.57 -0.09
N ILE A 113 12.06 -5.62 -0.81
CA ILE A 113 12.08 -6.10 -2.20
C ILE A 113 12.83 -7.41 -2.21
N ASP A 114 12.19 -8.47 -2.71
CA ASP A 114 12.74 -9.82 -2.81
C ASP A 114 13.28 -10.36 -1.46
N GLY A 115 12.59 -10.00 -0.37
CA GLY A 115 12.94 -10.38 0.99
C GLY A 115 14.01 -9.51 1.67
N VAL A 116 14.60 -8.55 0.95
CA VAL A 116 15.60 -7.62 1.50
C VAL A 116 14.93 -6.36 1.99
N ALA A 117 15.22 -5.92 3.22
CA ALA A 117 14.71 -4.66 3.75
C ALA A 117 15.32 -3.47 2.99
N VAL A 118 14.45 -2.60 2.45
CA VAL A 118 14.85 -1.49 1.56
C VAL A 118 14.34 -0.13 2.04
N GLY A 119 13.47 -0.09 3.05
CA GLY A 119 12.99 1.17 3.60
C GLY A 119 11.97 0.99 4.72
N LYS A 120 11.59 2.12 5.31
CA LYS A 120 10.51 2.22 6.28
C LYS A 120 9.77 3.54 6.09
N PHE A 121 8.50 3.57 6.47
CA PHE A 121 7.69 4.77 6.49
C PHE A 121 6.95 4.89 7.82
N THR A 122 6.89 6.10 8.33
CA THR A 122 6.17 6.47 9.55
C THR A 122 5.43 7.76 9.32
N HIS A 123 4.18 7.80 9.76
CA HIS A 123 3.34 9.00 9.75
C HIS A 123 2.51 9.03 11.03
N ASP A 124 2.49 10.20 11.66
CA ASP A 124 1.58 10.56 12.74
C ASP A 124 0.63 11.64 12.22
N SER A 125 -0.62 11.57 12.68
CA SER A 125 -1.69 12.51 12.34
C SER A 125 -1.29 13.97 12.56
N ASP A 126 -1.70 14.85 11.66
CA ASP A 126 -1.64 16.30 11.83
C ASP A 126 -2.90 16.92 12.49
N ASP A 127 -3.80 16.06 13.01
CA ASP A 127 -5.06 16.42 13.67
C ASP A 127 -6.06 17.23 12.81
N SER A 128 -5.86 17.32 11.49
CA SER A 128 -6.76 18.05 10.58
C SER A 128 -8.16 17.43 10.45
N ASN A 129 -8.35 16.19 10.90
CA ASN A 129 -9.51 15.33 10.63
C ASN A 129 -9.76 15.12 9.13
N GLN A 130 -8.70 15.09 8.33
CA GLN A 130 -8.77 14.88 6.88
C GLN A 130 -7.97 13.66 6.44
N PHE A 131 -8.30 13.15 5.25
CA PHE A 131 -7.46 12.19 4.54
C PHE A 131 -6.53 12.93 3.57
N ALA A 132 -5.24 12.59 3.58
CA ALA A 132 -4.29 13.02 2.56
C ALA A 132 -4.15 11.93 1.50
N TYR A 133 -4.45 12.25 0.25
CA TYR A 133 -4.44 11.32 -0.88
C TYR A 133 -3.16 11.44 -1.70
N ASN A 134 -2.85 10.43 -2.50
CA ASN A 134 -1.69 10.41 -3.39
C ASN A 134 -0.36 10.68 -2.65
N VAL A 135 -0.24 10.19 -1.41
CA VAL A 135 0.96 10.40 -0.62
C VAL A 135 1.99 9.35 -0.97
N LEU A 136 3.12 9.77 -1.54
CA LEU A 136 4.26 8.91 -1.83
C LEU A 136 4.91 8.44 -0.51
N VAL A 137 4.74 7.17 -0.17
CA VAL A 137 5.27 6.60 1.07
C VAL A 137 6.58 5.83 0.88
N TYR A 138 6.86 5.42 -0.36
CA TYR A 138 8.11 4.76 -0.71
C TYR A 138 8.40 4.91 -2.20
N GLN A 139 9.67 5.08 -2.54
CA GLN A 139 10.16 4.96 -3.91
C GLN A 139 11.53 4.29 -3.93
N ASN A 140 11.80 3.56 -5.00
CA ASN A 140 13.13 3.07 -5.30
C ASN A 140 13.32 3.01 -6.82
N THR A 141 14.32 3.74 -7.31
CA THR A 141 14.61 3.93 -8.74
C THR A 141 15.90 3.24 -9.18
N THR A 142 16.52 2.49 -8.27
CA THR A 142 17.81 1.82 -8.48
C THR A 142 17.66 0.30 -8.45
N ILE A 143 16.45 -0.21 -8.74
CA ILE A 143 16.18 -1.64 -8.80
C ILE A 143 16.77 -2.16 -10.11
N THR A 144 17.36 -3.35 -10.07
CA THR A 144 17.73 -4.06 -11.30
C THR A 144 16.49 -4.28 -12.15
N ASP A 145 16.59 -4.24 -13.47
CA ASP A 145 15.44 -4.58 -14.30
C ASP A 145 15.12 -6.08 -14.21
N GLY A 146 13.85 -6.43 -14.02
CA GLY A 146 13.41 -7.82 -13.86
C GLY A 146 12.15 -7.97 -13.02
N ASP A 147 11.83 -9.22 -12.69
CA ASP A 147 10.68 -9.56 -11.85
C ASP A 147 11.02 -9.42 -10.37
N HIS A 148 10.14 -8.75 -9.63
CA HIS A 148 10.32 -8.43 -8.22
C HIS A 148 9.05 -8.64 -7.42
N VAL A 149 9.24 -8.89 -6.12
CA VAL A 149 8.18 -8.88 -5.11
C VAL A 149 8.45 -7.77 -4.11
N LEU A 150 7.60 -6.75 -4.10
CA LEU A 150 7.53 -5.78 -3.02
C LEU A 150 6.61 -6.32 -1.92
N LEU A 151 7.11 -6.36 -0.70
CA LEU A 151 6.33 -6.63 0.50
C LEU A 151 6.35 -5.41 1.41
N ILE A 152 5.16 -4.90 1.73
CA ILE A 152 4.95 -3.86 2.73
C ILE A 152 4.43 -4.55 3.99
N LYS A 153 5.10 -4.36 5.13
CA LYS A 153 4.78 -5.07 6.36
C LYS A 153 4.61 -4.12 7.54
N THR A 154 3.54 -4.32 8.30
CA THR A 154 3.31 -3.67 9.60
C THR A 154 3.35 -4.71 10.72
N THR A 155 4.13 -4.40 11.75
CA THR A 155 4.36 -5.20 12.97
C THR A 155 4.64 -4.26 14.13
N GLY A 156 4.35 -4.65 15.36
CA GLY A 156 4.70 -3.89 16.56
C GLY A 156 3.71 -4.11 17.70
N THR A 157 3.60 -3.13 18.59
CA THR A 157 2.59 -3.13 19.66
C THR A 157 1.53 -2.06 19.45
N ASP A 158 1.91 -0.97 18.78
CA ASP A 158 1.05 0.20 18.63
C ASP A 158 0.07 0.00 17.47
N PRO A 159 -1.21 0.38 17.66
CA PRO A 159 -2.15 0.39 16.56
C PRO A 159 -1.65 1.27 15.41
N ALA A 160 -1.74 0.72 14.20
CA ALA A 160 -1.41 1.43 12.97
C ALA A 160 -2.43 1.08 11.90
N ILE A 161 -2.57 1.89 10.87
CA ILE A 161 -3.44 1.63 9.74
C ILE A 161 -2.62 1.70 8.45
N ILE A 162 -2.91 0.80 7.51
CA ILE A 162 -2.49 0.96 6.12
C ILE A 162 -3.76 1.20 5.31
N ILE A 163 -3.74 2.21 4.45
CA ILE A 163 -4.74 2.43 3.40
C ILE A 163 -3.96 2.50 2.09
N PHE A 164 -3.84 1.37 1.41
CA PHE A 164 -3.15 1.26 0.14
C PHE A 164 -4.09 1.66 -1.00
N ASP A 165 -3.59 2.50 -1.91
CA ASP A 165 -4.32 3.03 -3.05
C ASP A 165 -3.72 2.48 -4.36
N TYR A 166 -2.45 2.76 -4.63
CA TYR A 166 -1.79 2.21 -5.81
C TYR A 166 -0.27 2.22 -5.70
N ALA A 167 0.36 1.49 -6.62
CA ALA A 167 1.78 1.62 -6.93
C ALA A 167 1.98 1.91 -8.42
N LEU A 168 3.09 2.56 -8.74
CA LEU A 168 3.61 2.68 -10.10
C LEU A 168 4.93 1.92 -10.19
N TYR A 169 5.14 1.17 -11.27
CA TYR A 169 6.46 0.65 -11.60
C TYR A 169 6.92 1.15 -12.96
N THR A 170 8.23 1.40 -13.08
CA THR A 170 8.86 1.77 -14.35
C THR A 170 9.54 0.55 -14.96
N TYR A 171 9.30 0.31 -16.24
CA TYR A 171 9.96 -0.72 -17.04
C TYR A 171 10.44 -0.12 -18.36
N ASP A 172 11.41 -0.76 -19.01
CA ASP A 172 11.87 -0.35 -20.33
C ASP A 172 11.05 -1.07 -21.42
N ALA A 173 10.32 -0.29 -22.23
CA ALA A 173 9.45 -0.76 -23.31
C ALA A 173 10.18 -0.88 -24.64
#